data_AF-A0A949K026-F1
#
_entry.id   AF-A0A949K026-F1
#
_cell.length_a   1.000
_cell.length_b   1.000
_cell.length_c   1.000
_cell.angle_alpha   90.00
_cell.angle_beta   90.00
_cell.angle_gamma   90.00
#
_symmetry.space_group_name_H-M   'P 1'
#
loop_
_entity.id
_entity.type
_entity.pdbx_description
1 polymer ?
#
loop_
_entity_poly.entity_id
_entity_poly.type
_entity_poly.pdbx_seq_one_letter_code
_entity_poly.pdbx_strand_id
1 'polypeptide(L)'
;MPGEFWYVLGGLAVLAALCMICVIRRRKLLKRIKERGSDEKLREIDRELLGAGFAYDYNQDIFYGRMDAWQREAGYCKIYDEAAYMAGMEYDCEPITFTYGEKRWLIEFWKGQYGMCTGAEVGIFCTQEEDIFVPGEFQGTFYKSVSDEDRLYIAYYLKRRGEVLCYQKGLHWRLSAFKLGMFSEPSELTMDIKITFPDAGMCEAFQEALFEAGYTQSEIVAGYRTMFVKFRQPHTRQPVTRTVEGARVTQRHNRLYVRAYRYLTRNYSWTPDKLCYLKAFLPNVFRTVIRLGQGRERYREYANIRFYQNGE
;
A
#
# COMPACT_ATOMS: atom_id res chain seq x y z
N MET A 1 27.99 -20.19 52.84
CA MET A 1 27.24 -20.18 51.56
C MET A 1 25.74 -20.60 51.64
N PRO A 2 24.92 -20.25 52.66
CA PRO A 2 23.46 -20.43 52.58
C PRO A 2 22.67 -19.17 52.17
N GLY A 3 23.22 -17.96 52.33
CA GLY A 3 22.50 -16.71 52.03
C GLY A 3 22.23 -16.51 50.53
N GLU A 4 23.23 -16.74 49.68
CA GLU A 4 23.12 -16.61 48.22
C GLU A 4 22.06 -17.54 47.60
N PHE A 5 21.90 -18.74 48.17
CA PHE A 5 20.89 -19.71 47.74
C PHE A 5 19.45 -19.19 47.91
N TRP A 6 19.15 -18.51 49.01
CA TRP A 6 17.82 -17.94 49.27
C TRP A 6 17.52 -16.73 48.39
N TYR A 7 18.54 -15.93 48.03
CA TYR A 7 18.36 -14.83 47.07
C TYR A 7 18.04 -15.35 45.66
N VAL A 8 18.72 -16.42 45.22
CA VAL A 8 18.43 -17.07 43.93
C VAL A 8 17.03 -17.67 43.92
N LEU A 9 16.64 -18.40 44.97
CA LEU A 9 15.29 -18.96 45.11
C LEU A 9 14.19 -17.89 45.16
N GLY A 10 14.42 -16.81 45.90
CA GLY A 10 13.51 -15.67 45.95
C GLY A 10 13.36 -15.00 44.58
N GLY A 11 14.47 -14.80 43.87
CA GLY A 11 14.46 -14.29 42.50
C GLY A 11 13.69 -15.17 41.52
N LEU A 12 13.89 -16.49 41.58
CA LEU A 12 13.15 -17.47 40.77
C LEU A 12 11.65 -17.49 41.09
N ALA A 13 11.28 -17.38 42.37
CA ALA A 13 9.88 -17.31 42.79
C ALA A 13 9.18 -16.04 42.27
N VAL A 14 9.87 -14.89 42.33
CA VAL A 14 9.36 -13.63 41.76
C VAL A 14 9.20 -13.74 40.25
N LEU A 15 10.18 -14.30 39.53
CA LEU A 15 10.08 -14.53 38.08
C LEU A 15 8.91 -15.46 37.73
N ALA A 16 8.74 -16.56 38.47
CA ALA A 16 7.63 -17.49 38.28
C ALA A 16 6.27 -16.81 38.52
N ALA A 17 6.15 -15.99 39.56
CA ALA A 17 4.94 -15.22 39.84
C ALA A 17 4.64 -14.20 38.73
N LEU A 18 5.64 -13.47 38.24
CA LEU A 18 5.50 -12.55 37.11
C LEU A 18 5.08 -13.29 35.83
N CYS A 19 5.69 -14.45 35.53
CA CYS A 19 5.30 -15.31 34.42
C CYS A 19 3.83 -15.76 34.56
N MET A 20 3.41 -16.18 35.75
CA MET A 20 2.03 -16.61 36.01
C MET A 20 1.04 -15.46 35.82
N ILE A 21 1.36 -14.26 36.32
CA ILE A 21 0.56 -13.05 36.11
C ILE A 21 0.44 -12.74 34.61
N CYS A 22 1.53 -12.82 33.85
CA CYS A 22 1.52 -12.64 32.40
C CYS A 22 0.64 -13.67 31.69
N VAL A 23 0.70 -14.94 32.09
CA VAL A 23 -0.16 -16.01 31.55
C VAL A 23 -1.64 -15.75 31.86
N ILE A 24 -1.98 -15.36 33.08
CA ILE A 24 -3.35 -15.04 33.49
C ILE A 24 -3.88 -13.83 32.72
N ARG A 25 -3.11 -12.73 32.66
CA ARG A 25 -3.46 -11.53 31.88
C ARG A 25 -3.70 -11.87 30.42
N ARG A 26 -2.81 -12.68 29.83
CA ARG A 26 -2.94 -13.16 28.45
C ARG A 26 -4.23 -13.96 28.25
N ARG A 27 -4.52 -14.93 29.12
CA ARG A 27 -5.77 -15.72 29.03
C ARG A 27 -7.02 -14.84 29.13
N LYS A 28 -7.04 -13.89 30.06
CA LYS A 28 -8.17 -12.94 30.21
C LYS A 28 -8.36 -12.06 28.97
N LEU A 29 -7.28 -11.52 28.40
CA LEU A 29 -7.33 -10.71 27.19
C LEU A 29 -7.80 -11.51 25.96
N LEU A 30 -7.27 -12.73 25.79
CA LEU A 30 -7.70 -13.62 24.71
C LEU A 30 -9.20 -13.96 24.81
N LYS A 31 -9.68 -14.25 26.03
CA LYS A 31 -11.11 -14.48 26.29
C LYS A 31 -11.95 -13.25 25.90
N ARG A 32 -11.54 -12.04 26.31
CA ARG A 32 -12.20 -10.78 25.92
C ARG A 32 -12.23 -10.59 24.41
N ILE A 33 -11.12 -10.80 23.70
CA ILE A 33 -11.10 -10.68 22.23
C ILE A 33 -12.07 -11.67 21.60
N LYS A 34 -12.15 -12.91 22.10
CA LYS A 34 -13.06 -13.92 21.57
C LYS A 34 -14.53 -13.58 21.82
N GLU A 35 -14.86 -13.04 23.00
CA GLU A 35 -16.23 -12.71 23.41
C GLU A 35 -16.77 -11.42 22.76
N ARG A 36 -15.89 -10.54 22.25
CA ARG A 36 -16.31 -9.34 21.52
C ARG A 36 -16.99 -9.68 20.21
N GLY A 37 -18.11 -9.01 19.94
CA GLY A 37 -18.86 -9.15 18.70
C GLY A 37 -18.07 -8.67 17.47
N SER A 38 -18.34 -9.27 16.32
CA SER A 38 -17.66 -8.95 15.05
C SER A 38 -17.78 -7.47 14.68
N ASP A 39 -18.98 -6.87 14.81
CA ASP A 39 -19.21 -5.47 14.49
C ASP A 39 -18.41 -4.51 15.36
N GLU A 40 -18.22 -4.87 16.64
CA GLU A 40 -17.44 -4.05 17.57
C GLU A 40 -15.96 -4.04 17.19
N LYS A 41 -15.42 -5.19 16.77
CA LYS A 41 -14.04 -5.33 16.30
C LYS A 41 -13.82 -4.55 15.00
N LEU A 42 -14.75 -4.68 14.04
CA LEU A 42 -14.70 -3.95 12.78
C LEU A 42 -14.71 -2.44 13.00
N ARG A 43 -15.62 -1.90 13.82
CA ARG A 43 -15.66 -0.47 14.16
C ARG A 43 -14.38 0.03 14.84
N GLU A 44 -13.71 -0.80 15.62
CA GLU A 44 -12.42 -0.44 16.20
C GLU A 44 -11.34 -0.35 15.14
N ILE A 45 -11.24 -1.36 14.27
CA ILE A 45 -10.26 -1.39 13.18
C ILE A 45 -10.50 -0.24 12.20
N ASP A 46 -11.74 0.03 11.84
CA ASP A 46 -12.10 1.12 10.93
C ASP A 46 -11.65 2.48 11.47
N ARG A 47 -11.76 2.71 12.78
CA ARG A 47 -11.24 3.95 13.40
C ARG A 47 -9.73 4.07 13.28
N GLU A 48 -9.00 2.98 13.45
CA GLU A 48 -7.53 2.96 13.32
C GLU A 48 -7.10 3.17 11.86
N LEU A 49 -7.81 2.55 10.92
CA LEU A 49 -7.54 2.66 9.48
C LEU A 49 -7.91 4.05 8.94
N LEU A 50 -8.97 4.68 9.46
CA LEU A 50 -9.39 6.03 9.08
C LEU A 50 -8.23 7.03 9.25
N GLY A 51 -7.53 6.97 10.39
CA GLY A 51 -6.36 7.82 10.63
C GLY A 51 -5.20 7.56 9.65
N ALA A 52 -5.07 6.34 9.15
CA ALA A 52 -4.06 5.98 8.15
C ALA A 52 -4.50 6.29 6.70
N GLY A 53 -5.78 6.61 6.47
CA GLY A 53 -6.34 6.87 5.13
C GLY A 53 -6.83 5.60 4.42
N PHE A 54 -7.09 4.53 5.16
CA PHE A 54 -7.51 3.24 4.61
C PHE A 54 -8.88 2.80 5.15
N ALA A 55 -9.44 1.79 4.50
CA ALA A 55 -10.61 1.04 4.93
C ALA A 55 -10.37 -0.46 4.68
N TYR A 56 -11.25 -1.31 5.20
CA TYR A 56 -11.13 -2.77 5.11
C TYR A 56 -12.37 -3.38 4.46
N ASP A 57 -12.17 -4.18 3.41
CA ASP A 57 -13.22 -4.97 2.77
C ASP A 57 -13.20 -6.39 3.33
N TYR A 58 -14.23 -6.70 4.11
CA TYR A 58 -14.39 -7.99 4.78
C TYR A 58 -14.69 -9.14 3.83
N ASN A 59 -15.27 -8.89 2.65
CA ASN A 59 -15.64 -9.94 1.71
C ASN A 59 -14.41 -10.53 1.01
N GLN A 60 -13.43 -9.67 0.69
CA GLN A 60 -12.21 -10.06 0.00
C GLN A 60 -11.00 -10.21 0.93
N ASP A 61 -11.15 -9.79 2.20
CA ASP A 61 -10.08 -9.73 3.19
C ASP A 61 -8.88 -8.90 2.70
N ILE A 62 -9.16 -7.64 2.37
CA ILE A 62 -8.18 -6.66 1.86
C ILE A 62 -8.36 -5.29 2.50
N PHE A 63 -7.27 -4.53 2.57
CA PHE A 63 -7.29 -3.10 2.87
C PHE A 63 -7.29 -2.32 1.57
N TYR A 64 -7.91 -1.14 1.54
CA TYR A 64 -7.94 -0.28 0.37
C TYR A 64 -7.89 1.20 0.79
N GLY A 65 -7.35 2.05 -0.08
CA GLY A 65 -7.28 3.49 0.12
C GLY A 65 -8.67 4.13 0.08
N ARG A 66 -8.91 5.09 0.96
CA ARG A 66 -10.16 5.86 0.95
C ARG A 66 -10.10 6.99 -0.07
N MET A 67 -11.28 7.40 -0.54
CA MET A 67 -11.42 8.57 -1.41
C MET A 67 -10.92 9.86 -0.75
N ASP A 68 -11.25 10.03 0.52
CA ASP A 68 -10.95 11.19 1.39
C ASP A 68 -9.64 10.99 2.19
N ALA A 69 -8.78 10.08 1.74
CA ALA A 69 -7.51 9.83 2.39
C ALA A 69 -6.60 11.06 2.30
N TRP A 70 -5.89 11.37 3.40
CA TRP A 70 -4.97 12.50 3.49
C TRP A 70 -3.88 12.47 2.41
N GLN A 71 -3.55 11.29 1.87
CA GLN A 71 -2.65 11.11 0.74
C GLN A 71 -3.10 11.90 -0.50
N ARG A 72 -4.39 12.21 -0.65
CA ARG A 72 -4.90 13.00 -1.77
C ARG A 72 -4.30 14.40 -1.81
N GLU A 73 -4.10 15.01 -0.64
CA GLU A 73 -3.53 16.35 -0.51
C GLU A 73 -2.03 16.38 -0.78
N ALA A 74 -1.34 15.25 -0.65
CA ALA A 74 0.11 15.16 -0.79
C ALA A 74 0.61 15.29 -2.24
N GLY A 75 -0.28 15.10 -3.23
CA GLY A 75 0.09 15.06 -4.64
C GLY A 75 0.99 13.86 -4.96
N TYR A 76 1.71 13.96 -6.08
CA TYR A 76 2.60 12.90 -6.53
C TYR A 76 3.74 13.42 -7.41
N CYS A 77 4.92 12.85 -7.24
CA CYS A 77 6.03 13.01 -8.18
C CYS A 77 6.95 11.78 -8.12
N LYS A 78 7.89 11.68 -9.05
CA LYS A 78 8.76 10.51 -9.18
C LYS A 78 9.54 10.13 -7.90
N ILE A 79 9.82 11.09 -7.02
CA ILE A 79 10.57 10.81 -5.78
C ILE A 79 9.84 9.83 -4.86
N TYR A 80 8.50 9.75 -4.95
CA TYR A 80 7.72 8.83 -4.14
C TYR A 80 8.06 7.38 -4.47
N ASP A 81 8.24 7.04 -5.75
CA ASP A 81 8.71 5.71 -6.15
C ASP A 81 10.17 5.46 -5.75
N GLU A 82 11.03 6.46 -5.90
CA GLU A 82 12.44 6.37 -5.47
C GLU A 82 12.55 6.14 -3.95
N ALA A 83 11.60 6.65 -3.17
CA ALA A 83 11.54 6.48 -1.73
C ALA A 83 10.85 5.19 -1.26
N ALA A 84 10.17 4.46 -2.15
CA ALA A 84 9.35 3.30 -1.80
C ALA A 84 10.13 2.22 -1.06
N TYR A 85 11.37 1.96 -1.48
CA TYR A 85 12.27 0.99 -0.86
C TYR A 85 12.51 1.30 0.63
N MET A 86 12.63 2.58 1.00
CA MET A 86 12.85 3.00 2.39
C MET A 86 11.67 2.64 3.30
N ALA A 87 10.48 2.45 2.72
CA ALA A 87 9.27 2.02 3.41
C ALA A 87 9.08 0.50 3.42
N GLY A 88 10.09 -0.25 2.96
CA GLY A 88 9.99 -1.70 2.82
C GLY A 88 9.03 -2.12 1.71
N MET A 89 8.73 -1.21 0.78
CA MET A 89 7.91 -1.51 -0.39
C MET A 89 8.81 -1.96 -1.54
N GLU A 90 8.37 -3.02 -2.21
CA GLU A 90 9.03 -3.60 -3.37
C GLU A 90 7.94 -3.92 -4.40
N TYR A 91 7.73 -3.00 -5.33
CA TYR A 91 6.72 -3.12 -6.36
C TYR A 91 7.26 -2.66 -7.71
N ASP A 92 6.60 -3.13 -8.78
CA ASP A 92 6.81 -2.58 -10.10
C ASP A 92 5.97 -1.31 -10.25
N CYS A 93 6.59 -0.23 -10.73
CA CYS A 93 5.94 1.04 -11.09
C CYS A 93 5.76 1.10 -12.61
N GLU A 94 4.65 1.65 -13.10
CA GLU A 94 4.46 1.89 -14.53
C GLU A 94 3.78 3.25 -14.76
N PRO A 95 4.56 4.35 -14.72
CA PRO A 95 4.05 5.69 -14.99
C PRO A 95 3.79 5.89 -16.49
N ILE A 96 2.55 6.23 -16.84
CA ILE A 96 2.14 6.58 -18.20
C ILE A 96 1.72 8.05 -18.21
N THR A 97 2.55 8.89 -18.83
CA THR A 97 2.34 10.33 -18.93
C THR A 97 1.80 10.72 -20.30
N PHE A 98 0.82 11.62 -20.36
CA PHE A 98 0.24 12.11 -21.61
C PHE A 98 -0.37 13.50 -21.42
N THR A 99 -0.65 14.20 -22.52
CA THR A 99 -1.29 15.53 -22.47
C THR A 99 -2.69 15.43 -23.04
N TYR A 100 -3.67 16.00 -22.33
CA TYR A 100 -5.04 16.09 -22.81
C TYR A 100 -5.76 17.27 -22.16
N GLY A 101 -6.48 18.07 -22.96
CA GLY A 101 -7.26 19.21 -22.46
C GLY A 101 -6.42 20.23 -21.66
N GLU A 102 -5.26 20.62 -22.20
CA GLU A 102 -4.31 21.57 -21.57
C GLU A 102 -3.77 21.13 -20.20
N LYS A 103 -3.94 19.85 -19.84
CA LYS A 103 -3.39 19.23 -18.63
C LYS A 103 -2.37 18.16 -19.00
N ARG A 104 -1.31 18.08 -18.19
CA ARG A 104 -0.36 16.97 -18.17
C ARG A 104 -0.89 15.92 -17.20
N TRP A 105 -1.17 14.73 -17.70
CA TRP A 105 -1.72 13.61 -16.94
C TRP A 105 -0.63 12.59 -16.63
N LEU A 106 -0.77 11.95 -15.47
CA LEU A 106 -0.03 10.77 -15.08
C LEU A 106 -1.06 9.74 -14.60
N ILE A 107 -1.14 8.62 -15.32
CA ILE A 107 -1.79 7.42 -14.82
C ILE A 107 -0.69 6.42 -14.52
N GLU A 108 -0.63 5.95 -13.27
CA GLU A 108 0.43 5.07 -12.84
C GLU A 108 -0.12 3.78 -12.22
N PHE A 109 0.50 2.67 -12.61
CA PHE A 109 0.18 1.35 -12.09
C PHE A 109 1.26 0.87 -11.14
N TRP A 110 0.85 0.29 -10.01
CA TRP A 110 1.75 -0.36 -9.10
C TRP A 110 1.28 -1.76 -8.75
N LYS A 111 2.21 -2.73 -8.70
CA LYS A 111 1.94 -4.08 -8.18
C LYS A 111 3.16 -4.65 -7.46
N GLY A 112 2.96 -5.21 -6.26
CA GLY A 112 4.08 -5.78 -5.52
C GLY A 112 3.82 -6.04 -4.04
N GLN A 113 4.89 -5.94 -3.27
CA GLN A 113 4.92 -6.15 -1.83
C GLN A 113 5.01 -4.81 -1.09
N TYR A 114 3.98 -4.48 -0.33
CA TYR A 114 3.86 -3.29 0.51
C TYR A 114 4.11 -3.71 1.97
N GLY A 115 5.38 -3.91 2.34
CA GLY A 115 5.76 -4.44 3.64
C GLY A 115 5.20 -5.84 3.91
N MET A 116 4.23 -5.96 4.82
CA MET A 116 3.55 -7.24 5.13
C MET A 116 2.39 -7.58 4.18
N CYS A 117 2.09 -6.72 3.22
CA CYS A 117 0.96 -6.88 2.32
C CYS A 117 1.43 -7.13 0.89
N THR A 118 0.75 -8.01 0.17
CA THR A 118 0.80 -8.02 -1.30
C THR A 118 -0.31 -7.11 -1.80
N GLY A 119 -0.07 -6.27 -2.80
CA GLY A 119 -1.09 -5.35 -3.27
C GLY A 119 -0.83 -4.77 -4.65
N ALA A 120 -1.78 -3.93 -5.04
CA ALA A 120 -1.71 -3.17 -6.27
C ALA A 120 -2.52 -1.88 -6.18
N GLU A 121 -2.15 -0.93 -7.04
CA GLU A 121 -2.72 0.41 -7.08
C GLU A 121 -2.80 0.93 -8.52
N VAL A 122 -3.79 1.78 -8.78
CA VAL A 122 -3.89 2.60 -10.00
C VAL A 122 -4.15 4.03 -9.57
N GLY A 123 -3.20 4.92 -9.83
CA GLY A 123 -3.25 6.34 -9.49
C GLY A 123 -3.47 7.21 -10.72
N ILE A 124 -4.20 8.30 -10.55
CA ILE A 124 -4.53 9.29 -11.58
C ILE A 124 -4.22 10.66 -11.00
N PHE A 125 -3.31 11.34 -11.66
CA PHE A 125 -2.84 12.65 -11.28
C PHE A 125 -2.79 13.55 -12.52
N CYS A 126 -2.92 14.85 -12.31
CA CYS A 126 -2.78 15.82 -13.37
C CYS A 126 -2.14 17.11 -12.85
N THR A 127 -1.56 17.89 -13.75
CA THR A 127 -1.10 19.24 -13.46
C THR A 127 -1.18 20.11 -14.70
N GLN A 128 -1.33 21.42 -14.49
CA GLN A 128 -1.16 22.46 -15.52
C GLN A 128 0.07 23.33 -15.21
N GLU A 129 0.77 23.03 -14.13
CA GLU A 129 1.93 23.79 -13.69
C GLU A 129 3.16 23.33 -14.46
N GLU A 130 4.16 24.19 -14.51
CA GLU A 130 5.49 23.88 -15.04
C GLU A 130 6.25 22.91 -14.11
N ASP A 131 7.37 22.38 -14.60
CA ASP A 131 8.26 21.55 -13.79
C ASP A 131 8.86 22.33 -12.62
N ILE A 132 9.00 21.65 -11.48
CA ILE A 132 9.66 22.19 -10.30
C ILE A 132 11.16 21.93 -10.41
N PHE A 133 11.95 22.92 -10.00
CA PHE A 133 13.37 22.74 -9.75
C PHE A 133 13.72 23.10 -8.30
N VAL A 134 14.07 22.08 -7.51
CA VAL A 134 14.61 22.20 -6.16
C VAL A 134 16.06 21.72 -6.20
N PRO A 135 17.05 22.64 -6.11
CA PRO A 135 18.47 22.30 -6.22
C PRO A 135 18.89 21.16 -5.28
N GLY A 136 19.43 20.07 -5.83
CA GLY A 136 19.91 18.93 -5.06
C GLY A 136 18.83 17.98 -4.53
N GLU A 137 17.54 18.30 -4.71
CA GLU A 137 16.42 17.47 -4.21
C GLU A 137 15.56 16.90 -5.34
N PHE A 138 15.06 17.73 -6.24
CA PHE A 138 14.09 17.30 -7.25
C PHE A 138 14.09 18.22 -8.47
N GLN A 139 14.08 17.61 -9.66
CA GLN A 139 13.77 18.29 -10.91
C GLN A 139 12.75 17.46 -11.69
N GLY A 140 11.61 18.07 -12.00
CA GLY A 140 10.60 17.46 -12.87
C GLY A 140 9.18 17.83 -12.50
N THR A 141 8.24 17.08 -13.06
CA THR A 141 6.81 17.35 -12.90
C THR A 141 6.30 16.92 -11.54
N PHE A 142 5.61 17.82 -10.86
CA PHE A 142 4.79 17.51 -9.70
C PHE A 142 3.32 17.50 -10.12
N TYR A 143 2.66 16.38 -9.85
CA TYR A 143 1.27 16.17 -10.17
C TYR A 143 0.39 16.32 -8.93
N LYS A 144 -0.80 16.88 -9.11
CA LYS A 144 -1.83 16.91 -8.08
C LYS A 144 -2.75 15.71 -8.27
N SER A 145 -3.30 15.19 -7.17
CA SER A 145 -4.42 14.26 -7.27
C SER A 145 -5.56 14.93 -8.03
N VAL A 146 -6.19 14.21 -8.95
CA VAL A 146 -7.29 14.76 -9.75
C VAL A 146 -8.45 15.26 -8.88
N SER A 147 -9.14 16.30 -9.36
CA SER A 147 -10.36 16.81 -8.73
C SER A 147 -11.48 15.76 -8.77
N ASP A 148 -12.60 16.05 -8.11
CA ASP A 148 -13.73 15.11 -8.04
C ASP A 148 -14.38 14.85 -9.41
N GLU A 149 -14.32 15.85 -10.29
CA GLU A 149 -14.82 15.85 -11.67
C GLU A 149 -13.89 15.10 -12.63
N ASP A 150 -12.59 15.13 -12.37
CA ASP A 150 -11.55 14.52 -13.21
C ASP A 150 -11.20 13.08 -12.82
N ARG A 151 -11.89 12.50 -11.81
CA ARG A 151 -11.72 11.08 -11.47
C ARG A 151 -12.15 10.20 -12.63
N LEU A 152 -11.43 9.10 -12.84
CA LEU A 152 -11.81 8.08 -13.82
C LEU A 152 -12.39 6.86 -13.13
N TYR A 153 -13.27 6.16 -13.85
CA TYR A 153 -13.70 4.85 -13.40
C TYR A 153 -12.58 3.86 -13.68
N ILE A 154 -12.07 3.26 -12.61
CA ILE A 154 -11.04 2.23 -12.64
C ILE A 154 -11.68 0.92 -12.22
N ALA A 155 -11.31 -0.18 -12.86
CA ALA A 155 -11.49 -1.52 -12.31
C ALA A 155 -10.26 -2.37 -12.61
N TYR A 156 -9.87 -3.24 -11.70
CA TYR A 156 -8.79 -4.18 -11.99
C TYR A 156 -8.92 -5.48 -11.21
N TYR A 157 -8.34 -6.54 -11.78
CA TYR A 157 -8.01 -7.77 -11.06
C TYR A 157 -6.52 -7.78 -10.74
N LEU A 158 -6.17 -8.01 -9.47
CA LEU A 158 -4.81 -8.38 -9.10
C LEU A 158 -4.73 -9.91 -9.06
N LYS A 159 -3.78 -10.48 -9.80
CA LYS A 159 -3.56 -11.92 -9.85
C LYS A 159 -2.17 -12.26 -9.37
N ARG A 160 -2.03 -13.41 -8.73
CA ARG A 160 -0.74 -14.00 -8.34
C ARG A 160 -0.63 -15.39 -8.95
N ARG A 161 0.39 -15.59 -9.79
CA ARG A 161 0.62 -16.85 -10.51
C ARG A 161 -0.64 -17.32 -11.28
N GLY A 162 -1.40 -16.37 -11.82
CA GLY A 162 -2.63 -16.62 -12.59
C GLY A 162 -3.93 -16.64 -11.76
N GLU A 163 -3.85 -16.84 -10.44
CA GLU A 163 -5.03 -16.85 -9.56
C GLU A 163 -5.43 -15.45 -9.12
N VAL A 164 -6.73 -15.14 -9.11
CA VAL A 164 -7.26 -13.84 -8.66
C VAL A 164 -7.09 -13.71 -7.15
N LEU A 165 -6.35 -12.68 -6.72
CA LEU A 165 -6.21 -12.31 -5.31
C LEU A 165 -7.31 -11.37 -4.83
N CYS A 166 -7.65 -10.38 -5.66
CA CYS A 166 -8.73 -9.43 -5.39
C CYS A 166 -9.20 -8.74 -6.68
N TYR A 167 -10.38 -8.15 -6.57
CA TYR A 167 -10.98 -7.28 -7.57
C TYR A 167 -11.38 -5.96 -6.91
N GLN A 168 -11.04 -4.86 -7.57
CA GLN A 168 -11.46 -3.52 -7.16
C GLN A 168 -12.09 -2.78 -8.33
N LYS A 169 -13.07 -1.92 -8.02
CA LYS A 169 -13.68 -1.02 -8.99
C LYS A 169 -14.20 0.25 -8.31
N GLY A 170 -14.16 1.37 -9.01
CA GLY A 170 -14.75 2.62 -8.55
C GLY A 170 -14.33 3.82 -9.38
N LEU A 171 -15.13 4.88 -9.31
CA LEU A 171 -14.71 6.21 -9.74
C LEU A 171 -13.73 6.75 -8.69
N HIS A 172 -12.44 6.85 -9.01
CA HIS A 172 -11.41 7.11 -7.98
C HIS A 172 -10.17 7.83 -8.54
N TRP A 173 -9.48 8.59 -7.68
CA TRP A 173 -8.19 9.21 -8.01
C TRP A 173 -7.02 8.25 -7.78
N ARG A 174 -7.08 7.40 -6.75
CA ARG A 174 -6.14 6.30 -6.50
C ARG A 174 -6.82 5.02 -5.98
N LEU A 175 -7.11 4.05 -6.85
CA LEU A 175 -7.79 2.81 -6.47
C LEU A 175 -6.76 1.75 -6.05
N SER A 176 -6.87 1.19 -4.85
CA SER A 176 -5.86 0.28 -4.28
C SER A 176 -6.45 -0.92 -3.55
N ALA A 177 -5.66 -1.99 -3.44
CA ALA A 177 -5.99 -3.19 -2.69
C ALA A 177 -4.73 -3.84 -2.12
N PHE A 178 -4.78 -4.19 -0.83
CA PHE A 178 -3.66 -4.76 -0.08
C PHE A 178 -4.12 -5.97 0.72
N LYS A 179 -3.58 -7.14 0.41
CA LYS A 179 -3.81 -8.40 1.12
C LYS A 179 -2.72 -8.64 2.17
N LEU A 180 -3.11 -8.59 3.43
CA LEU A 180 -2.20 -8.72 4.57
C LEU A 180 -1.73 -10.15 4.81
N GLY A 181 -0.46 -10.32 5.16
CA GLY A 181 0.11 -11.62 5.52
C GLY A 181 0.35 -12.52 4.32
N MET A 182 0.38 -11.94 3.13
CA MET A 182 0.78 -12.60 1.90
C MET A 182 2.12 -12.02 1.45
N PHE A 183 3.03 -12.93 1.11
CA PHE A 183 4.32 -12.58 0.51
C PHE A 183 4.26 -12.91 -0.97
N SER A 184 4.67 -11.96 -1.80
CA SER A 184 4.80 -12.13 -3.25
C SER A 184 6.08 -11.48 -3.74
N GLU A 185 6.67 -12.06 -4.78
CA GLU A 185 7.61 -11.32 -5.61
C GLU A 185 6.82 -10.53 -6.68
N PRO A 186 7.22 -9.31 -7.08
CA PRO A 186 6.50 -8.54 -8.10
C PRO A 186 6.30 -9.30 -9.42
N SER A 187 7.25 -10.15 -9.80
CA SER A 187 7.20 -11.01 -10.99
C SER A 187 6.14 -12.12 -10.92
N GLU A 188 5.63 -12.43 -9.72
CA GLU A 188 4.51 -13.37 -9.55
C GLU A 188 3.16 -12.69 -9.80
N LEU A 189 3.12 -11.36 -9.86
CA LEU A 189 1.90 -10.58 -9.90
C LEU A 189 1.62 -10.04 -11.30
N THR A 190 0.34 -10.02 -11.66
CA THR A 190 -0.15 -9.38 -12.88
C THR A 190 -1.44 -8.62 -12.58
N MET A 191 -1.68 -7.52 -13.29
CA MET A 191 -2.95 -6.80 -13.23
C MET A 191 -3.66 -6.83 -14.58
N ASP A 192 -4.96 -7.07 -14.56
CA ASP A 192 -5.85 -6.79 -15.69
C ASP A 192 -6.64 -5.53 -15.35
N ILE A 193 -6.32 -4.42 -16.00
CA ILE A 193 -6.79 -3.08 -15.67
C ILE A 193 -7.80 -2.63 -16.72
N LYS A 194 -8.86 -1.98 -16.27
CA LYS A 194 -9.86 -1.29 -17.08
C LYS A 194 -9.96 0.16 -16.59
N ILE A 195 -9.87 1.11 -17.51
CA ILE A 195 -10.07 2.54 -17.23
C ILE A 195 -11.10 3.08 -18.21
N THR A 196 -12.11 3.79 -17.70
CA THR A 196 -13.09 4.49 -18.53
C THR A 196 -12.82 5.99 -18.48
N PHE A 197 -12.62 6.58 -19.65
CA PHE A 197 -12.31 7.99 -19.88
C PHE A 197 -13.59 8.83 -20.10
N PRO A 198 -13.51 10.16 -19.88
CA PRO A 198 -14.64 11.06 -20.10
C PRO A 198 -15.10 11.04 -21.57
N ASP A 199 -14.15 11.01 -22.50
CA ASP A 199 -14.39 11.01 -23.95
C ASP A 199 -13.39 10.09 -24.68
N ALA A 200 -13.55 9.98 -26.00
CA ALA A 200 -12.70 9.14 -26.83
C ALA A 200 -11.30 9.74 -27.06
N GLY A 201 -11.18 11.07 -27.10
CA GLY A 201 -9.91 11.75 -27.34
C GLY A 201 -8.92 11.51 -26.20
N MET A 202 -9.37 11.54 -24.95
CA MET A 202 -8.52 11.24 -23.81
C MET A 202 -8.11 9.75 -23.79
N CYS A 203 -9.01 8.86 -24.19
CA CYS A 203 -8.73 7.43 -24.29
C CYS A 203 -7.68 7.14 -25.37
N GLU A 204 -7.75 7.83 -26.51
CA GLU A 204 -6.78 7.75 -27.60
C GLU A 204 -5.42 8.32 -27.19
N ALA A 205 -5.38 9.50 -26.56
CA ALA A 205 -4.13 10.08 -26.02
C ALA A 205 -3.44 9.14 -25.02
N PHE A 206 -4.21 8.47 -24.16
CA PHE A 206 -3.67 7.47 -23.25
C PHE A 206 -3.17 6.22 -23.97
N GLN A 207 -3.86 5.80 -25.05
CA GLN A 207 -3.44 4.68 -25.88
C GLN A 207 -2.09 4.94 -26.56
N GLU A 208 -1.91 6.14 -27.12
CA GLU A 208 -0.67 6.56 -27.74
C GLU A 208 0.48 6.55 -26.73
N ALA A 209 0.27 7.09 -25.54
CA ALA A 209 1.27 7.06 -24.48
C ALA A 209 1.63 5.64 -24.00
N LEU A 210 0.67 4.70 -24.00
CA LEU A 210 0.98 3.29 -23.75
C LEU A 210 1.87 2.70 -24.84
N PHE A 211 1.60 3.01 -26.12
CA PHE A 211 2.45 2.56 -27.22
C PHE A 211 3.85 3.16 -27.14
N GLU A 212 3.98 4.45 -26.82
CA GLU A 212 5.27 5.11 -26.59
C GLU A 212 6.05 4.50 -25.43
N ALA A 213 5.36 4.06 -24.37
CA ALA A 213 5.97 3.35 -23.26
C ALA A 213 6.45 1.94 -23.63
N GLY A 214 5.99 1.37 -24.75
CA GLY A 214 6.41 0.06 -25.26
C GLY A 214 5.33 -1.04 -25.24
N TYR A 215 4.09 -0.71 -24.85
CA TYR A 215 3.00 -1.68 -24.88
C TYR A 215 2.64 -2.11 -26.30
N THR A 216 2.13 -3.33 -26.44
CA THR A 216 1.69 -3.88 -27.73
C THR A 216 0.17 -4.07 -27.79
N GLN A 217 -0.37 -4.25 -29.00
CA GLN A 217 -1.79 -4.58 -29.22
C GLN A 217 -2.22 -5.92 -28.56
N SER A 218 -1.27 -6.77 -28.16
CA SER A 218 -1.57 -8.01 -27.42
C SER A 218 -1.84 -7.78 -25.92
N GLU A 219 -1.34 -6.65 -25.41
CA GLU A 219 -1.38 -6.25 -24.01
C GLU A 219 -2.46 -5.21 -23.74
N ILE A 220 -2.82 -4.41 -24.74
CA ILE A 220 -3.84 -3.36 -24.61
C ILE A 220 -4.99 -3.57 -25.59
N VAL A 221 -6.21 -3.24 -25.16
CA VAL A 221 -7.40 -3.24 -26.00
C VAL A 221 -8.18 -1.95 -25.76
N ALA A 222 -8.36 -1.17 -26.82
CA ALA A 222 -9.14 0.06 -26.79
C ALA A 222 -10.59 -0.20 -27.22
N GLY A 223 -11.55 0.26 -26.42
CA GLY A 223 -12.92 0.55 -26.84
C GLY A 223 -13.12 2.06 -26.96
N TYR A 224 -14.32 2.52 -27.33
CA TYR A 224 -14.57 3.94 -27.62
C TYR A 224 -14.10 4.93 -26.53
N ARG A 225 -14.38 4.65 -25.26
CA ARG A 225 -13.91 5.47 -24.11
C ARG A 225 -13.29 4.62 -23.01
N THR A 226 -12.81 3.42 -23.34
CA THR A 226 -12.38 2.46 -22.33
C THR A 226 -11.10 1.79 -22.78
N MET A 227 -10.08 1.85 -21.94
CA MET A 227 -8.84 1.13 -22.15
C MET A 227 -8.78 -0.09 -21.25
N PHE A 228 -8.40 -1.23 -21.83
CA PHE A 228 -8.00 -2.42 -21.09
C PHE A 228 -6.49 -2.60 -21.23
N VAL A 229 -5.80 -2.79 -20.10
CA VAL A 229 -4.33 -2.95 -20.04
C VAL A 229 -3.99 -4.21 -19.25
N LYS A 230 -3.17 -5.08 -19.81
CA LYS A 230 -2.56 -6.22 -19.12
C LYS A 230 -1.18 -5.83 -18.62
N PHE A 231 -1.08 -5.46 -17.35
CA PHE A 231 0.19 -5.12 -16.73
C PHE A 231 0.84 -6.36 -16.09
N ARG A 232 1.79 -6.96 -16.81
CA ARG A 232 2.55 -8.14 -16.35
C ARG A 232 3.96 -7.77 -15.92
N GLN A 233 4.66 -7.04 -16.77
CA GLN A 233 6.00 -6.50 -16.54
C GLN A 233 5.97 -5.01 -16.89
N PRO A 234 6.78 -4.19 -16.21
CA PRO A 234 6.92 -2.80 -16.56
C PRO A 234 7.68 -2.66 -17.87
N HIS A 235 7.20 -1.78 -18.75
CA HIS A 235 7.91 -1.35 -19.95
C HIS A 235 8.73 -0.09 -19.66
N THR A 236 8.32 0.68 -18.64
CA THR A 236 9.05 1.85 -18.17
C THR A 236 10.19 1.51 -17.20
N ARG A 237 11.17 2.41 -17.11
CA ARG A 237 12.33 2.24 -16.22
C ARG A 237 11.91 2.30 -14.76
N GLN A 238 12.25 1.26 -14.01
CA GLN A 238 12.03 1.20 -12.56
C GLN A 238 12.91 2.22 -11.80
N PRO A 239 12.49 2.63 -10.57
CA PRO A 239 13.22 3.58 -9.75
C PRO A 239 14.69 3.23 -9.60
N VAL A 240 15.58 4.21 -9.72
CA VAL A 240 17.04 3.99 -9.70
C VAL A 240 17.51 3.54 -8.31
N THR A 241 16.82 3.96 -7.25
CA THR A 241 17.08 3.50 -5.88
C THR A 241 16.74 2.03 -5.66
N ARG A 242 15.91 1.42 -6.51
CA ARG A 242 15.53 0.00 -6.46
C ARG A 242 16.64 -0.88 -7.04
N THR A 243 17.77 -0.95 -6.32
CA THR A 243 18.89 -1.82 -6.68
C THR A 243 18.56 -3.29 -6.49
N VAL A 244 19.23 -4.19 -7.22
CA VAL A 244 19.00 -5.63 -7.11
C VAL A 244 19.31 -6.14 -5.69
N GLU A 245 20.39 -5.66 -5.09
CA GLU A 245 20.80 -6.00 -3.73
C GLU A 245 19.79 -5.45 -2.71
N GLY A 246 19.37 -4.19 -2.87
CA GLY A 246 18.38 -3.54 -2.01
C GLY A 246 17.05 -4.29 -2.03
N ALA A 247 16.53 -4.59 -3.23
CA ALA A 247 15.31 -5.36 -3.42
C ALA A 247 15.37 -6.73 -2.73
N ARG A 248 16.49 -7.47 -2.87
CA ARG A 248 16.69 -8.75 -2.19
C ARG A 248 16.67 -8.63 -0.68
N VAL A 249 17.32 -7.61 -0.11
CA VAL A 249 17.32 -7.36 1.33
C VAL A 249 15.92 -7.00 1.83
N THR A 250 15.23 -6.09 1.14
CA THR A 250 13.85 -5.69 1.45
C THR A 250 12.91 -6.89 1.43
N GLN A 251 12.95 -7.70 0.37
CA GLN A 251 12.10 -8.88 0.24
C GLN A 251 12.42 -9.97 1.26
N ARG A 252 13.69 -10.11 1.68
CA ARG A 252 14.04 -11.01 2.79
C ARG A 252 13.38 -10.55 4.09
N HIS A 253 13.39 -9.25 4.40
CA HIS A 253 12.71 -8.69 5.56
C HIS A 253 11.19 -8.87 5.46
N ASN A 254 10.58 -8.53 4.32
CA ASN A 254 9.15 -8.70 4.08
C ASN A 254 8.72 -10.15 4.27
N ARG A 255 9.49 -11.11 3.74
CA ARG A 255 9.25 -12.55 3.93
C ARG A 255 9.31 -12.96 5.40
N LEU A 256 10.28 -12.45 6.15
CA LEU A 256 10.38 -12.70 7.59
C LEU A 256 9.20 -12.11 8.35
N TYR A 257 8.80 -10.87 8.06
CA TYR A 257 7.64 -10.23 8.69
C TYR A 257 6.33 -10.96 8.39
N VAL A 258 6.10 -11.35 7.13
CA VAL A 258 4.93 -12.16 6.76
C VAL A 258 4.92 -13.50 7.51
N ARG A 259 6.07 -14.20 7.59
CA ARG A 259 6.17 -15.45 8.35
C ARG A 259 5.89 -15.24 9.84
N ALA A 260 6.47 -14.20 10.44
CA ALA A 260 6.25 -13.86 11.84
C ALA A 260 4.77 -13.53 12.11
N TYR A 261 4.17 -12.67 11.29
CA TYR A 261 2.74 -12.35 11.35
C TYR A 261 1.87 -13.60 11.31
N ARG A 262 2.08 -14.48 10.32
CA ARG A 262 1.32 -15.73 10.17
C ARG A 262 1.50 -16.66 11.37
N TYR A 263 2.72 -16.77 11.88
CA TYR A 263 3.00 -17.60 13.06
C TYR A 263 2.32 -17.06 14.32
N LEU A 264 2.46 -15.77 14.59
CA LEU A 264 1.89 -15.09 15.77
C LEU A 264 0.36 -15.12 15.78
N THR A 265 -0.25 -15.10 14.60
CA THR A 265 -1.70 -15.02 14.43
C THR A 265 -2.34 -16.33 13.96
N ARG A 266 -1.59 -17.45 13.94
CA ARG A 266 -2.02 -18.76 13.40
C ARG A 266 -3.30 -19.34 13.99
N ASN A 267 -3.66 -18.93 15.21
CA ASN A 267 -4.86 -19.40 15.91
C ASN A 267 -6.13 -18.65 15.49
N TYR A 268 -6.01 -17.69 14.56
CA TYR A 268 -7.11 -16.88 14.06
C TYR A 268 -7.20 -17.03 12.54
N SER A 269 -8.38 -17.31 12.03
CA SER A 269 -8.66 -17.36 10.59
C SER A 269 -8.99 -15.95 10.06
N TRP A 270 -9.80 -15.20 10.80
CA TRP A 270 -10.35 -13.90 10.41
C TRP A 270 -9.39 -12.74 10.73
N THR A 271 -9.13 -11.88 9.75
CA THR A 271 -8.14 -10.78 9.88
C THR A 271 -8.46 -9.78 11.00
N PRO A 272 -9.71 -9.34 11.20
CA PRO A 272 -10.04 -8.50 12.35
C PRO A 272 -9.65 -9.09 13.71
N ASP A 273 -9.81 -10.40 13.90
CA ASP A 273 -9.32 -11.05 15.14
C ASP A 273 -7.79 -11.01 15.24
N LYS A 274 -7.08 -11.23 14.13
CA LYS A 274 -5.61 -11.10 14.05
C LYS A 274 -5.19 -9.68 14.44
N LEU A 275 -5.87 -8.66 13.93
CA LEU A 275 -5.61 -7.26 14.24
C LEU A 275 -5.90 -6.92 15.70
N CYS A 276 -7.03 -7.36 16.26
CA CYS A 276 -7.31 -7.19 17.69
C CYS A 276 -6.24 -7.86 18.57
N TYR A 277 -5.78 -9.05 18.18
CA TYR A 277 -4.67 -9.73 18.86
C TYR A 277 -3.38 -8.92 18.80
N LEU A 278 -2.97 -8.46 17.61
CA LEU A 278 -1.77 -7.65 17.45
C LEU A 278 -1.88 -6.34 18.21
N LYS A 279 -3.03 -5.67 18.20
CA LYS A 279 -3.23 -4.42 18.95
C LYS A 279 -3.07 -4.64 20.46
N ALA A 280 -3.61 -5.74 20.98
CA ALA A 280 -3.55 -6.05 22.42
C ALA A 280 -2.16 -6.50 22.90
N PHE A 281 -1.41 -7.24 22.08
CA PHE A 281 -0.17 -7.91 22.53
C PHE A 281 1.10 -7.39 21.86
N LEU A 282 1.00 -6.82 20.66
CA LEU A 282 2.12 -6.38 19.81
C LEU A 282 1.78 -5.05 19.11
N PRO A 283 1.49 -3.96 19.86
CA PRO A 283 0.95 -2.72 19.30
C PRO A 283 1.87 -2.05 18.27
N ASN A 284 3.18 -2.27 18.35
CA ASN A 284 4.12 -1.79 17.33
C ASN A 284 3.93 -2.51 16.00
N VAL A 285 3.75 -3.83 16.01
CA VAL A 285 3.46 -4.63 14.81
C VAL A 285 2.11 -4.21 14.24
N PHE A 286 1.10 -4.03 15.10
CA PHE A 286 -0.21 -3.52 14.68
C PHE A 286 -0.09 -2.17 13.94
N ARG A 287 0.65 -1.22 14.50
CA ARG A 287 0.90 0.09 13.86
C ARG A 287 1.59 -0.03 12.51
N THR A 288 2.54 -0.94 12.36
CA THR A 288 3.19 -1.22 11.06
C THR A 288 2.19 -1.79 10.05
N VAL A 289 1.30 -2.70 10.48
CA VAL A 289 0.26 -3.29 9.62
C VAL A 289 -0.69 -2.23 9.08
N ILE A 290 -1.30 -1.42 9.95
CA ILE A 290 -2.36 -0.47 9.55
C ILE A 290 -1.83 0.70 8.71
N ARG A 291 -0.51 0.97 8.76
CA ARG A 291 0.13 2.00 7.92
C ARG A 291 0.38 1.52 6.50
N LEU A 292 0.43 0.20 6.25
CA LEU A 292 0.68 -0.38 4.92
C LEU A 292 1.96 0.17 4.25
N GLY A 293 2.97 0.52 5.06
CA GLY A 293 4.21 1.19 4.64
C GLY A 293 4.07 2.69 4.34
N GLN A 294 2.86 3.25 4.30
CA GLN A 294 2.59 4.65 3.94
C GLN A 294 2.57 5.56 5.19
N GLY A 295 3.74 5.96 5.65
CA GLY A 295 3.89 6.87 6.80
C GLY A 295 3.68 8.35 6.45
N ARG A 296 2.86 9.06 7.23
CA ARG A 296 2.59 10.50 7.07
C ARG A 296 3.84 11.40 7.09
N GLU A 297 4.82 11.08 7.92
CA GLU A 297 6.04 11.90 8.07
C GLU A 297 6.82 12.01 6.75
N ARG A 298 7.04 10.89 6.08
CA ARG A 298 7.75 10.86 4.79
C ARG A 298 6.96 11.54 3.67
N TYR A 299 5.65 11.30 3.64
CA TYR A 299 4.81 11.99 2.67
C TYR A 299 4.79 13.51 2.89
N ARG A 300 4.93 14.00 4.13
CA ARG A 300 5.04 15.45 4.38
C ARG A 300 6.34 16.03 3.82
N GLU A 301 7.46 15.34 3.97
CA GLU A 301 8.73 15.78 3.39
C GLU A 301 8.62 15.96 1.87
N TYR A 302 8.04 14.99 1.16
CA TYR A 302 7.85 15.09 -0.29
C TYR A 302 6.72 16.05 -0.68
N ALA A 303 5.66 16.15 0.12
CA ALA A 303 4.61 17.13 -0.11
C ALA A 303 5.13 18.56 0.07
N ASN A 304 6.20 18.78 0.83
CA ASN A 304 6.80 20.10 0.94
C ASN A 304 7.41 20.59 -0.38
N ILE A 305 7.77 19.68 -1.30
CA ILE A 305 8.26 20.04 -2.64
C ILE A 305 7.25 20.94 -3.36
N ARG A 306 5.94 20.78 -3.10
CA ARG A 306 4.89 21.61 -3.70
C ARG A 306 4.95 23.08 -3.25
N PHE A 307 5.51 23.40 -2.08
CA PHE A 307 5.59 24.79 -1.62
C PHE A 307 6.57 25.61 -2.45
N TYR A 308 7.60 24.95 -3.01
CA TYR A 308 8.50 25.57 -3.99
C TYR A 308 7.80 25.94 -5.31
N GLN A 309 6.59 25.45 -5.59
CA GLN A 309 5.78 25.92 -6.72
C GLN A 309 5.13 27.29 -6.47
N ASN A 310 4.85 27.62 -5.20
CA ASN A 310 4.11 28.82 -4.83
C ASN A 310 5.01 29.99 -4.41
N GLY A 311 6.33 29.80 -4.41
CA GLY A 311 7.29 30.85 -4.04
C GLY A 311 7.29 31.23 -2.55
N GLU A 312 6.77 30.36 -1.67
CA GLU A 312 6.79 30.52 -0.21
C GLU A 312 7.88 29.67 0.46
#